data_AF-A0A9X9F683-F1
#
_entry.id   AF-A0A9X9F683-F1
#
_cell.length_a   1.000
_cell.length_b   1.000
_cell.length_c   1.000
_cell.angle_alpha   90.00
_cell.angle_beta   90.00
_cell.angle_gamma   90.00
#
_symmetry.space_group_name_H-M   'P 1'
#
loop_
_entity.id
_entity.type
_entity.pdbx_description
1 polymer ?
#
loop_
_entity_poly.entity_id
_entity_poly.type
_entity_poly.pdbx_seq_one_letter_code
_entity_poly.pdbx_strand_id
1 'polypeptide(L)'
;MHRITLEQIFKHHITQKYVNRSGMVHAIAVAYHAFHLAKKHHASVDAATKAGFLHDIGHHTWYTGGEWDYDLYKKNDIHAIKGAERAHKLLIRLGEHPKLAKEISIAILLHTDSFLVEQEIERTSLQNIIKWADEADEEPGGAHHYRT
;
A
#
# COMPACT_ATOMS: atom_id res chain seq x y z
N MET A 1 22.94 -11.18 3.36
CA MET A 1 21.76 -10.37 3.75
C MET A 1 20.53 -11.13 3.28
N HIS A 2 19.60 -11.48 4.18
CA HIS A 2 18.40 -12.22 3.79
C HIS A 2 17.45 -11.26 3.05
N ARG A 3 17.13 -11.55 1.79
CA ARG A 3 16.24 -10.72 0.98
C ARG A 3 14.85 -11.33 1.01
N ILE A 4 13.90 -10.61 1.59
CA ILE A 4 12.51 -11.06 1.65
C ILE A 4 11.91 -10.95 0.26
N THR A 5 11.27 -12.01 -0.20
CA THR A 5 10.58 -12.05 -1.49
C THR A 5 9.13 -11.60 -1.35
N LEU A 6 8.56 -11.12 -2.45
CA LEU A 6 7.13 -10.78 -2.49
C LEU A 6 6.25 -12.01 -2.20
N GLU A 7 6.69 -13.20 -2.61
CA GLU A 7 6.01 -14.47 -2.31
C GLU A 7 5.95 -14.77 -0.81
N GLN A 8 7.04 -14.52 -0.06
CA GLN A 8 7.04 -14.68 1.40
C GLN A 8 6.08 -13.70 2.07
N ILE A 9 6.01 -12.45 1.58
CA ILE A 9 5.06 -11.44 2.07
C ILE A 9 3.63 -11.89 1.74
N PHE A 10 3.37 -12.29 0.50
CA PHE A 10 2.07 -12.76 0.04
C PHE A 10 1.55 -13.92 0.91
N LYS A 11 2.36 -14.97 1.13
CA LYS A 11 1.96 -16.16 1.90
C LYS A 11 1.74 -15.88 3.41
N HIS A 12 2.20 -14.74 3.92
CA HIS A 12 2.11 -14.47 5.35
C HIS A 12 0.65 -14.19 5.79
N HIS A 13 0.21 -14.82 6.88
CA HIS A 13 -1.18 -14.75 7.36
C HIS A 13 -1.67 -13.33 7.66
N ILE A 14 -0.80 -12.42 8.11
CA ILE A 14 -1.15 -11.00 8.31
C ILE A 14 -1.47 -10.35 6.97
N THR A 15 -0.65 -10.58 5.94
CA THR A 15 -0.90 -10.07 4.59
C THR A 15 -2.23 -10.58 4.08
N GLN A 16 -2.45 -11.91 4.14
CA GLN A 16 -3.71 -12.52 3.73
C GLN A 16 -4.90 -11.97 4.51
N LYS A 17 -4.77 -11.64 5.79
CA LYS A 17 -5.86 -11.06 6.56
C LYS A 17 -6.20 -9.63 6.17
N TYR A 18 -5.19 -8.78 5.96
CA TYR A 18 -5.39 -7.34 5.87
C TYR A 18 -5.41 -6.82 4.43
N VAL A 19 -4.60 -7.38 3.52
CA VAL A 19 -4.63 -7.02 2.09
C VAL A 19 -5.92 -7.49 1.43
N ASN A 20 -6.48 -8.64 1.83
CA ASN A 20 -7.81 -9.05 1.33
C ASN A 20 -8.95 -8.12 1.74
N ARG A 21 -8.76 -7.19 2.69
CA ARG A 21 -9.80 -6.21 3.08
C ARG A 21 -9.87 -5.03 2.13
N SER A 22 -8.75 -4.67 1.52
CA SER A 22 -8.66 -3.61 0.51
C SER A 22 -8.75 -4.16 -0.91
N GLY A 23 -8.53 -5.46 -1.10
CA GLY A 23 -8.65 -6.14 -2.39
C GLY A 23 -7.30 -6.69 -2.84
N MET A 24 -7.17 -8.02 -2.88
CA MET A 24 -5.91 -8.66 -3.27
C MET A 24 -5.56 -8.41 -4.74
N VAL A 25 -6.57 -8.40 -5.62
CA VAL A 25 -6.40 -8.10 -7.05
C VAL A 25 -5.81 -6.69 -7.23
N HIS A 26 -6.37 -5.71 -6.53
CA HIS A 26 -5.88 -4.33 -6.53
C HIS A 26 -4.43 -4.25 -6.02
N ALA A 27 -4.11 -4.86 -4.88
CA ALA A 27 -2.74 -4.88 -4.36
C ALA A 27 -1.73 -5.51 -5.33
N ILE A 28 -2.12 -6.57 -6.06
CA ILE A 28 -1.27 -7.20 -7.09
C ILE A 28 -1.09 -6.27 -8.30
N ALA A 29 -2.16 -5.61 -8.74
CA ALA A 29 -2.13 -4.64 -9.85
C ALA A 29 -1.23 -3.44 -9.51
N VAL A 30 -1.38 -2.86 -8.33
CA VAL A 30 -0.51 -1.75 -7.86
C VAL A 30 0.95 -2.20 -7.77
N ALA A 31 1.23 -3.40 -7.28
CA ALA A 31 2.60 -3.95 -7.29
C ALA A 31 3.16 -4.10 -8.72
N TYR A 32 2.33 -4.51 -9.68
CA TYR A 32 2.69 -4.61 -11.09
C TYR A 32 2.99 -3.24 -11.71
N HIS A 33 2.18 -2.21 -11.45
CA HIS A 33 2.44 -0.85 -11.90
C HIS A 33 3.72 -0.28 -11.26
N ALA A 34 3.89 -0.48 -9.95
CA ALA A 34 5.08 -0.05 -9.21
C ALA A 34 6.37 -0.67 -9.77
N PHE A 35 6.34 -1.94 -10.21
CA PHE A 35 7.47 -2.58 -10.90
C PHE A 35 7.90 -1.82 -12.17
N HIS A 36 6.93 -1.49 -13.04
CA HIS A 36 7.19 -0.83 -14.32
C HIS A 36 7.65 0.62 -14.12
N LEU A 37 7.00 1.33 -13.21
CA LEU A 37 7.37 2.69 -12.84
C LEU A 37 8.76 2.75 -12.20
N ALA A 38 9.10 1.81 -11.30
CA ALA A 38 10.44 1.77 -10.72
C ALA A 38 11.54 1.54 -11.77
N LYS A 39 11.28 0.69 -12.78
CA LYS A 39 12.20 0.55 -13.92
C LYS A 39 12.34 1.85 -14.71
N LYS A 40 11.22 2.49 -15.05
CA LYS A 40 11.20 3.76 -15.82
C LYS A 40 11.93 4.90 -15.11
N HIS A 41 11.82 4.97 -13.79
CA HIS A 41 12.38 6.04 -12.98
C HIS A 41 13.71 5.67 -12.29
N HIS A 42 14.32 4.53 -12.66
CA HIS A 42 15.59 4.06 -12.09
C HIS A 42 15.60 3.93 -10.55
N ALA A 43 14.46 3.53 -9.97
CA ALA A 43 14.29 3.30 -8.54
C ALA A 43 14.40 1.81 -8.18
N SER A 44 14.44 1.51 -6.88
CA SER A 44 14.47 0.14 -6.39
C SER A 44 13.17 -0.61 -6.70
N VAL A 45 13.23 -1.53 -7.67
CA VAL A 45 12.11 -2.41 -8.03
C VAL A 45 11.65 -3.25 -6.83
N ASP A 46 12.58 -3.65 -5.97
CA ASP A 46 12.27 -4.46 -4.78
C ASP A 46 11.44 -3.68 -3.75
N ALA A 47 11.85 -2.44 -3.46
CA ALA A 47 11.12 -1.60 -2.53
C ALA A 47 9.77 -1.16 -3.12
N ALA A 48 9.74 -0.83 -4.41
CA ALA A 48 8.54 -0.38 -5.09
C ALA A 48 7.46 -1.46 -5.15
N THR A 49 7.82 -2.69 -5.51
CA THR A 49 6.86 -3.80 -5.59
C THR A 49 6.33 -4.20 -4.21
N LYS A 50 7.19 -4.21 -3.18
CA LYS A 50 6.77 -4.45 -1.79
C LYS A 50 5.86 -3.36 -1.25
N ALA A 51 6.20 -2.09 -1.49
CA ALA A 51 5.38 -0.97 -1.06
C ALA A 51 4.04 -0.95 -1.78
N GLY A 52 4.03 -1.13 -3.11
CA GLY A 52 2.80 -1.20 -3.90
C GLY A 52 1.89 -2.36 -3.48
N PHE A 53 2.44 -3.53 -3.17
CA PHE A 53 1.64 -4.65 -2.69
C PHE A 53 1.05 -4.44 -1.27
N LEU A 54 1.70 -3.63 -0.44
CA LEU A 54 1.33 -3.44 0.97
C LEU A 54 0.67 -2.08 1.25
N HIS A 55 0.51 -1.20 0.25
CA HIS A 55 0.08 0.20 0.45
C HIS A 55 -1.22 0.29 1.25
N ASP A 56 -2.16 -0.59 0.94
CA ASP A 56 -3.48 -0.62 1.56
C ASP A 56 -3.65 -1.64 2.69
N ILE A 57 -2.57 -2.24 3.18
CA ILE A 57 -2.63 -3.16 4.34
C ILE A 57 -3.22 -2.49 5.60
N GLY A 58 -3.34 -1.15 5.59
CA GLY A 58 -3.93 -0.31 6.61
C GLY A 58 -5.46 -0.29 6.69
N HIS A 59 -6.16 -0.69 5.62
CA HIS A 59 -7.60 -0.49 5.47
C HIS A 59 -8.42 -1.07 6.63
N HIS A 60 -9.45 -0.31 7.01
CA HIS A 60 -10.55 -0.82 7.82
C HIS A 60 -11.74 -1.14 6.90
N THR A 61 -12.59 -2.05 7.35
CA THR A 61 -13.84 -2.34 6.67
C THR A 61 -14.85 -1.29 7.10
N TRP A 62 -15.08 -0.28 6.27
CA TRP A 62 -16.09 0.75 6.48
C TRP A 62 -17.38 0.31 5.78
N TYR A 63 -18.21 -0.47 6.46
CA TYR A 63 -19.47 -0.98 5.90
C TYR A 63 -20.66 -0.57 6.75
N THR A 64 -21.70 -0.07 6.09
CA THR A 64 -23.01 0.24 6.69
C THR A 64 -24.07 -0.49 5.87
N GLY A 65 -24.86 -1.38 6.49
CA GLY A 65 -25.89 -2.13 5.77
C GLY A 65 -25.38 -3.17 4.76
N GLY A 66 -24.09 -3.53 4.78
CA GLY A 66 -23.48 -4.47 3.85
C GLY A 66 -22.83 -3.82 2.63
N GLU A 67 -22.91 -2.50 2.50
CA GLU A 67 -22.28 -1.72 1.44
C GLU A 67 -21.14 -0.86 1.98
N TRP A 68 -20.16 -0.55 1.12
CA TRP A 68 -19.04 0.31 1.47
C TRP A 68 -19.52 1.73 1.76
N ASP A 69 -19.25 2.23 2.97
CA ASP A 69 -19.64 3.56 3.43
C ASP A 69 -18.51 4.56 3.17
N TYR A 70 -18.61 5.23 2.01
CA TYR A 70 -17.59 6.17 1.55
C TYR A 70 -17.48 7.43 2.43
N ASP A 71 -18.59 7.89 3.02
CA ASP A 71 -18.59 9.07 3.88
C ASP A 71 -17.90 8.78 5.21
N LEU A 72 -18.13 7.60 5.79
CA LEU A 72 -17.46 7.16 7.01
C LEU A 72 -15.96 6.94 6.78
N TYR A 73 -15.59 6.36 5.63
CA TYR A 73 -14.21 6.25 5.16
C TYR A 73 -13.57 7.64 5.09
N LYS A 74 -14.10 8.55 4.28
CA LYS A 74 -13.50 9.89 4.06
C LYS A 74 -13.32 10.66 5.36
N LYS A 75 -14.23 10.50 6.33
CA LYS A 75 -14.18 11.22 7.60
C LYS A 75 -13.15 10.71 8.60
N ASN A 76 -12.88 9.40 8.62
CA ASN A 76 -12.15 8.76 9.72
C ASN A 76 -10.93 7.98 9.27
N ASP A 77 -10.72 7.87 7.97
CA ASP A 77 -9.72 6.98 7.46
C ASP A 77 -8.30 7.53 7.64
N ILE A 78 -7.46 6.64 8.18
CA ILE A 78 -6.04 6.86 8.45
C ILE A 78 -5.26 5.64 7.97
N HIS A 79 -5.75 4.97 6.91
CA HIS A 79 -5.22 3.69 6.45
C HIS A 79 -3.75 3.79 6.12
N ALA A 80 -3.30 4.90 5.52
CA ALA A 80 -1.88 5.11 5.22
C ALA A 80 -1.01 5.03 6.49
N ILE A 81 -1.44 5.64 7.61
CA ILE A 81 -0.73 5.60 8.90
C ILE A 81 -0.70 4.18 9.46
N LYS A 82 -1.85 3.51 9.52
CA LYS A 82 -1.97 2.13 10.00
C LYS A 82 -1.23 1.14 9.11
N GLY A 83 -1.22 1.39 7.81
CA GLY A 83 -0.60 0.58 6.76
C GLY A 83 0.91 0.66 6.88
N ALA A 84 1.46 1.86 7.02
CA ALA A 84 2.87 2.09 7.24
C ALA A 84 3.41 1.35 8.48
N GLU A 85 2.74 1.45 9.63
CA GLU A 85 3.14 0.73 10.85
C GLU A 85 3.08 -0.79 10.64
N ARG A 86 1.98 -1.29 10.07
CA ARG A 86 1.76 -2.72 9.90
C ARG A 86 2.74 -3.34 8.91
N ALA A 87 3.00 -2.66 7.80
CA ALA A 87 3.99 -3.07 6.80
C ALA A 87 5.40 -3.08 7.41
N HIS A 88 5.78 -2.03 8.13
CA HIS A 88 7.07 -1.99 8.83
C HIS A 88 7.25 -3.20 9.74
N LYS A 89 6.26 -3.46 10.60
CA LYS A 89 6.29 -4.56 11.56
C LYS A 89 6.33 -5.92 10.88
N LEU A 90 5.58 -6.10 9.79
CA LEU A 90 5.58 -7.33 9.00
C LEU A 90 6.97 -7.59 8.39
N LEU A 91 7.56 -6.58 7.74
CA LEU A 91 8.87 -6.68 7.10
C LEU A 91 9.97 -7.00 8.12
N ILE A 92 9.98 -6.33 9.27
CA ILE A 92 10.91 -6.62 10.36
C ILE A 92 10.76 -8.07 10.86
N ARG A 93 9.54 -8.56 11.05
CA ARG A 93 9.32 -9.97 11.47
C ARG A 93 9.80 -10.98 10.45
N LEU A 94 9.69 -10.67 9.15
CA LEU A 94 10.17 -11.53 8.08
C LEU A 94 11.70 -11.50 7.96
N GLY A 95 12.38 -10.52 8.57
CA GLY A 95 13.84 -10.38 8.55
C GLY A 95 14.35 -9.40 7.49
N GLU A 96 13.50 -8.49 7.00
CA GLU A 96 13.91 -7.40 6.12
C GLU A 96 14.89 -6.45 6.81
N HIS A 97 15.78 -5.83 6.04
CA HIS A 97 16.70 -4.85 6.60
C HIS A 97 15.96 -3.62 7.14
N PRO A 98 16.23 -3.13 8.37
CA PRO A 98 15.46 -2.03 8.98
C PRO A 98 15.42 -0.75 8.14
N LYS A 99 16.51 -0.42 7.44
CA LYS A 99 16.54 0.72 6.50
C LYS A 99 15.52 0.57 5.37
N LEU A 100 15.42 -0.61 4.76
CA LEU A 100 14.47 -0.88 3.67
C LEU A 100 13.04 -0.96 4.19
N ALA A 101 12.83 -1.59 5.35
CA ALA A 101 11.52 -1.61 6.00
C ALA A 101 11.01 -0.19 6.28
N LYS A 102 11.87 0.70 6.80
CA LYS A 102 11.55 2.12 6.99
C LYS A 102 11.19 2.80 5.67
N GLU A 103 12.02 2.64 4.63
CA GLU A 103 11.82 3.27 3.33
C GLU A 103 10.48 2.85 2.69
N ILE A 104 10.19 1.56 2.67
CA ILE A 104 8.91 1.00 2.20
C ILE A 104 7.74 1.56 3.01
N SER A 105 7.88 1.64 4.33
CA SER A 105 6.80 2.12 5.21
C SER A 105 6.49 3.61 5.01
N ILE A 106 7.50 4.43 4.72
CA ILE A 106 7.29 5.84 4.38
C ILE A 106 6.65 5.98 2.99
N ALA A 107 7.02 5.14 2.02
CA ALA A 107 6.35 5.10 0.73
C ALA A 107 4.86 4.75 0.86
N ILE A 108 4.54 3.80 1.76
CA ILE A 108 3.15 3.47 2.12
C ILE A 108 2.48 4.62 2.87
N LEU A 109 3.15 5.33 3.78
CA LEU A 109 2.53 6.46 4.47
C LEU A 109 2.10 7.58 3.51
N LEU A 110 2.87 7.79 2.45
CA LEU A 110 2.73 8.95 1.56
C LEU A 110 2.14 8.61 0.18
N HIS A 111 1.59 7.40 0.00
CA HIS A 111 0.93 7.02 -1.25
C HIS A 111 -0.33 7.85 -1.51
N THR A 112 -1.03 8.24 -0.44
CA THR A 112 -2.17 9.15 -0.47
C THR A 112 -1.94 10.33 0.48
N ASP A 113 -2.66 11.43 0.27
CA ASP A 113 -2.72 12.61 1.11
C ASP A 113 -4.11 12.78 1.77
N SER A 114 -4.99 11.79 1.64
CA SER A 114 -6.36 11.82 2.16
C SER A 114 -6.48 12.14 3.67
N PHE A 115 -5.45 11.81 4.45
CA PHE A 115 -5.41 12.00 5.90
C PHE A 115 -4.81 13.33 6.35
N LEU A 116 -4.33 14.17 5.42
CA LEU A 116 -3.69 15.44 5.74
C LEU A 116 -4.64 16.62 5.54
N VAL A 117 -4.54 17.59 6.43
CA VAL A 117 -5.24 18.88 6.29
C VAL A 117 -4.40 19.77 5.37
N GLU A 118 -4.87 19.96 4.13
CA GLU A 118 -4.39 20.92 3.10
C GLU A 118 -2.88 21.22 3.15
N GLN A 119 -2.05 20.28 2.72
CA GLN A 119 -0.59 20.47 2.54
C GLN A 119 -0.08 19.75 1.30
N GLU A 120 0.85 20.39 0.59
CA GLU A 120 1.65 19.72 -0.43
C GLU A 120 2.86 19.04 0.24
N ILE A 121 3.07 17.77 -0.08
CA ILE A 121 4.23 17.00 0.40
C ILE A 121 5.22 16.80 -0.74
N GLU A 122 6.46 17.20 -0.51
CA GLU A 122 7.57 16.81 -1.36
C GLU A 122 7.84 15.31 -1.20
N ARG A 123 7.66 14.56 -2.30
CA ARG A 123 7.81 13.10 -2.33
C ARG A 123 9.11 12.69 -3.00
N THR A 124 9.76 11.68 -2.43
CA THR A 124 10.89 10.99 -3.09
C THR A 124 10.41 10.22 -4.32
N SER A 125 11.35 9.78 -5.17
CA SER A 125 11.02 8.99 -6.36
C SER A 125 10.20 7.73 -6.01
N LEU A 126 10.59 6.99 -4.96
CA LEU A 126 9.84 5.82 -4.52
C LEU A 126 8.41 6.16 -4.09
N GLN A 127 8.23 7.23 -3.31
CA GLN A 127 6.92 7.66 -2.83
C GLN A 127 5.99 8.07 -3.99
N ASN A 128 6.52 8.82 -4.96
CA ASN A 128 5.79 9.16 -6.18
C ASN A 128 5.40 7.91 -6.98
N ILE A 129 6.30 6.93 -7.11
CA ILE A 129 5.99 5.67 -7.80
C ILE A 129 4.81 4.96 -7.15
N ILE A 130 4.70 4.92 -5.82
CA ILE A 130 3.58 4.24 -5.16
C ILE A 130 2.28 5.00 -5.37
N LYS A 131 2.30 6.34 -5.22
CA LYS A 131 1.14 7.18 -5.52
C LYS A 131 0.64 6.96 -6.95
N TRP A 132 1.53 7.03 -7.95
CA TRP A 132 1.15 6.84 -9.36
C TRP A 132 0.73 5.41 -9.69
N ALA A 133 1.29 4.42 -9.00
CA ALA A 133 0.92 3.02 -9.20
C ALA A 133 -0.50 2.73 -8.68
N ASP A 134 -0.85 3.35 -7.56
CA ASP A 134 -2.18 3.28 -6.96
C ASP A 134 -3.23 3.97 -7.84
N GLU A 135 -2.98 5.24 -8.19
CA GLU A 135 -3.82 6.03 -9.10
C GLU A 135 -4.03 5.38 -10.49
N ALA A 136 -3.12 4.49 -10.92
CA ALA A 136 -3.24 3.79 -12.20
C ALA A 136 -4.24 2.62 -12.19
N ASP A 137 -4.60 2.08 -11.00
CA ASP A 137 -5.61 1.01 -10.86
C ASP A 137 -6.90 1.49 -10.16
N GLU A 138 -6.91 2.70 -9.61
CA GLU A 138 -8.11 3.31 -9.03
C GLU A 138 -9.25 3.44 -10.06
N GLU A 139 -10.44 2.98 -9.66
CA GLU A 139 -11.70 3.17 -10.39
C GLU A 139 -12.61 4.18 -9.67
N PRO A 140 -13.43 4.93 -10.42
CA PRO A 140 -14.40 5.86 -9.83
C PRO A 140 -15.27 5.18 -8.76
N GLY A 141 -15.36 5.81 -7.58
CA GLY A 141 -16.20 5.33 -6.47
C GLY A 141 -15.67 4.13 -5.68
N GLY A 142 -14.39 3.76 -5.84
CA GLY A 142 -13.80 2.66 -5.07
C GLY A 142 -14.25 1.26 -5.53
N ALA A 143 -14.72 1.14 -6.77
CA ALA A 143 -15.27 -0.10 -7.31
C ALA A 143 -14.27 -1.28 -7.32
N HIS A 144 -12.96 -0.99 -7.29
CA HIS A 144 -11.91 -2.00 -7.24
C HIS A 144 -12.00 -2.91 -5.99
N HIS A 145 -12.60 -2.46 -4.88
CA HIS A 145 -12.80 -3.28 -3.67
C HIS A 145 -13.74 -4.48 -3.89
N TYR A 146 -14.57 -4.47 -4.94
CA TYR A 146 -15.50 -5.55 -5.26
C TYR A 146 -14.94 -6.58 -6.23
N ARG A 147 -13.72 -6.37 -6.76
CA ARG A 147 -13.05 -7.34 -7.65
C ARG A 147 -12.51 -8.50 -6.80
N THR A 148 -13.04 -9.70 -7.01
CA THR A 148 -12.64 -10.94 -6.33
C THR A 148 -11.63 -11.76 -7.12
#